data_AF-A0A0J6XCH0-F1
#
_entry.id   AF-A0A0J6XCH0-F1
#
_cell.length_a   1.000
_cell.length_b   1.000
_cell.length_c   1.000
_cell.angle_alpha   90.00
_cell.angle_beta   90.00
_cell.angle_gamma   90.00
#
_symmetry.space_group_name_H-M   'P 1'
#
loop_
_entity.id
_entity.type
_entity.pdbx_description
1 polymer ?
#
loop_
_entity_poly.entity_id
_entity_poly.type
_entity_poly.pdbx_seq_one_letter_code
_entity_poly.pdbx_strand_id
1 'polypeptide(L)'
;TAWFAERGITIERVLTDNAWAYTKNTWHQTCADLGISPRWTRPWRPQTNGKVERFHRTLLEEWAYHRPYTSDHERMEAFTDWIDWYNYHRPHTGIQGQTPASRVTNLSGQHS
;
A
#
# COMPACT_ATOMS: atom_id res chain seq x y z
N THR A 1 -12.53 5.99 1.47
CA THR A 1 -12.30 4.53 1.42
C THR A 1 -12.85 3.86 0.15
N ALA A 2 -13.36 4.61 -0.84
CA ALA A 2 -14.05 4.07 -2.03
C ALA A 2 -13.32 2.91 -2.72
N TRP A 3 -12.03 3.07 -3.06
CA TRP A 3 -11.24 2.04 -3.73
C TRP A 3 -11.18 0.69 -2.98
N PHE A 4 -11.09 0.73 -1.64
CA PHE A 4 -11.09 -0.46 -0.78
C PHE A 4 -12.49 -1.06 -0.67
N ALA A 5 -13.52 -0.21 -0.55
CA ALA A 5 -14.92 -0.65 -0.46
C ALA A 5 -15.39 -1.36 -1.75
N GLU A 6 -15.01 -0.84 -2.93
CA GLU A 6 -15.24 -1.49 -4.24
C GLU A 6 -14.66 -2.90 -4.34
N ARG A 7 -13.71 -3.23 -3.46
CA ARG A 7 -12.96 -4.47 -3.39
C ARG A 7 -13.36 -5.33 -2.19
N GLY A 8 -14.49 -5.02 -1.54
CA GLY A 8 -14.98 -5.76 -0.38
C GLY A 8 -14.10 -5.62 0.87
N ILE A 9 -13.21 -4.62 0.92
CA ILE A 9 -12.31 -4.38 2.04
C ILE A 9 -12.88 -3.29 2.95
N THR A 10 -13.20 -3.67 4.19
CA THR A 10 -13.50 -2.73 5.26
C THR A 10 -12.22 -2.41 6.04
N ILE A 11 -11.86 -1.13 6.09
CA ILE A 11 -10.68 -0.67 6.83
C ILE A 11 -11.08 -0.47 8.28
N GLU A 12 -10.63 -1.35 9.18
CA GLU A 12 -10.87 -1.17 10.61
C GLU A 12 -9.84 -0.23 11.26
N ARG A 13 -8.57 -0.35 10.84
CA ARG A 13 -7.43 0.31 11.48
C ARG A 13 -6.35 0.65 10.47
N VAL A 14 -5.62 1.73 10.75
CA VAL A 14 -4.44 2.13 9.98
C VAL A 14 -3.25 2.27 10.93
N LEU A 15 -2.15 1.59 10.63
CA LEU A 15 -0.90 1.67 11.37
C LEU A 15 0.05 2.63 10.65
N THR A 16 0.53 3.67 11.34
CA THR A 16 1.53 4.62 10.83
C THR A 16 2.70 4.75 11.81
N ASP A 17 3.78 5.35 11.35
CA ASP A 17 4.79 5.89 12.25
C ASP A 17 4.29 7.15 12.96
N ASN A 18 5.16 7.75 13.79
CA ASN A 18 4.86 8.98 14.53
C ASN A 18 5.27 10.25 13.75
N ALA A 19 5.38 10.18 12.42
CA ALA A 19 5.77 11.35 11.63
C ALA A 19 4.78 12.51 11.81
N TRP A 20 5.27 13.73 11.62
CA TRP A 20 4.46 14.96 11.72
C TRP A 20 3.23 14.92 10.81
N ALA A 21 3.38 14.33 9.62
CA ALA A 21 2.33 14.11 8.64
C ALA A 21 1.17 13.20 9.11
N TYR A 22 1.27 12.54 10.26
CA TYR A 22 0.19 11.75 10.84
C TYR A 22 -0.23 12.22 12.23
N THR A 23 0.53 13.13 12.84
CA THR A 23 0.34 13.53 14.25
C THR A 23 -0.08 14.98 14.42
N LYS A 24 0.09 15.84 13.41
CA LYS A 24 -0.15 17.30 13.49
C LYS A 24 -0.94 17.85 12.30
N ASN A 25 -1.82 17.04 11.72
CA ASN A 25 -2.69 17.44 10.63
C ASN A 25 -4.11 16.86 10.80
N THR A 26 -4.92 16.94 9.75
CA THR A 26 -6.30 16.46 9.71
C THR A 26 -6.44 14.93 9.74
N TRP A 27 -5.35 14.17 9.72
CA TRP A 27 -5.39 12.70 9.58
C TRP A 27 -6.22 12.03 10.68
N HIS A 28 -6.08 12.47 11.94
CA HIS A 28 -6.84 11.91 13.05
C HIS A 28 -8.35 12.11 12.85
N GLN A 29 -8.74 13.30 12.40
CA GLN A 29 -10.13 13.64 12.13
C GLN A 29 -10.67 12.82 10.95
N THR A 30 -9.91 12.73 9.85
CA THR A 30 -10.28 11.91 8.69
C THR A 30 -10.48 10.44 9.07
N CYS A 31 -9.64 9.88 9.95
CA CYS A 31 -9.84 8.52 10.45
C CYS A 31 -11.15 8.39 11.25
N ALA A 32 -11.45 9.36 12.13
CA ALA A 32 -12.70 9.37 12.88
C ALA A 32 -13.94 9.46 11.98
N ASP A 33 -13.92 10.37 11.00
CA ASP A 33 -15.02 10.58 10.03
C ASP A 33 -15.27 9.32 9.18
N LEU A 34 -14.23 8.52 8.93
CA LEU A 34 -14.30 7.26 8.19
C LEU A 34 -14.52 6.03 9.10
N GLY A 35 -14.64 6.20 10.42
CA GLY A 35 -14.79 5.09 11.37
C GLY A 35 -13.55 4.19 11.50
N ILE A 36 -12.37 4.68 11.11
CA ILE A 36 -11.10 3.96 11.15
C ILE A 36 -10.39 4.26 12.46
N SER A 37 -9.87 3.22 13.15
CA SER A 37 -9.06 3.42 14.36
C SER A 37 -7.57 3.59 14.04
N PRO A 38 -6.95 4.74 14.36
CA PRO A 38 -5.50 4.92 14.30
C PRO A 38 -4.70 3.95 15.15
N ARG A 39 -3.52 3.56 14.67
CA ARG A 39 -2.48 2.84 15.41
C ARG A 39 -1.12 3.43 15.08
N TRP A 40 -0.24 3.47 16.07
CA TRP A 40 1.13 3.96 15.91
C TRP A 40 2.15 2.86 16.16
N THR A 41 3.23 2.88 15.40
CA THR A 41 4.41 2.07 15.69
C THR A 41 4.95 2.46 17.07
N ARG A 42 5.33 1.47 17.87
CA ARG A 42 5.97 1.74 19.17
C ARG A 42 7.32 2.42 18.94
N PRO A 43 7.70 3.42 19.77
CA PRO A 43 9.04 3.99 19.73
C PRO A 43 10.12 2.90 19.77
N TRP A 44 11.18 3.05 18.98
CA TRP A 44 12.30 2.11 18.91
C TRP A 44 11.93 0.67 18.51
N ARG A 45 10.85 0.50 17.72
CA ARG A 45 10.42 -0.79 17.15
C ARG A 45 10.10 -0.69 15.65
N PRO A 46 11.10 -0.36 14.81
CA PRO A 46 10.89 -0.15 13.36
C PRO A 46 10.40 -1.40 12.63
N GLN A 47 10.59 -2.60 13.21
CA GLN A 47 10.18 -3.87 12.60
C GLN A 47 8.69 -3.91 12.25
N THR A 48 7.85 -3.17 12.99
CA THR A 48 6.41 -3.08 12.73
C THR A 48 6.06 -2.38 11.41
N ASN A 49 6.97 -1.56 10.88
CA ASN A 49 6.83 -0.86 9.61
C ASN A 49 7.49 -1.61 8.43
N GLY A 50 8.16 -2.73 8.68
CA GLY A 50 8.99 -3.41 7.67
C GLY A 50 8.23 -3.86 6.40
N LYS A 51 6.90 -3.99 6.45
CA LYS A 51 6.09 -4.28 5.25
C LYS A 51 6.08 -3.09 4.28
N VAL A 52 5.82 -1.87 4.77
CA VAL A 52 5.81 -0.67 3.92
C VAL A 52 7.21 -0.32 3.45
N GLU A 53 8.22 -0.51 4.31
CA GLU A 53 9.63 -0.29 3.94
C GLU A 53 10.07 -1.25 2.83
N ARG A 54 9.70 -2.55 2.92
CA ARG A 54 9.96 -3.51 1.85
C ARG A 54 9.22 -3.15 0.57
N PHE A 55 7.96 -2.69 0.67
CA PHE A 55 7.21 -2.21 -0.49
C PHE A 55 7.90 -1.02 -1.15
N HIS A 56 8.29 0.02 -0.40
CA HIS A 56 8.98 1.20 -0.92
C HIS A 56 10.30 0.84 -1.60
N ARG A 57 11.11 -0.04 -1.01
CA ARG A 57 12.33 -0.51 -1.67
C ARG A 57 12.03 -1.18 -3.01
N THR A 58 11.05 -2.08 -3.04
CA THR A 58 10.63 -2.78 -4.27
C THR A 58 10.13 -1.79 -5.32
N LEU A 59 9.32 -0.80 -4.91
CA LEU A 59 8.82 0.29 -5.76
C LEU A 59 9.95 1.14 -6.34
N LEU A 60 10.98 1.43 -5.55
CA LEU A 60 12.13 2.19 -6.04
C LEU A 60 12.95 1.38 -7.05
N GLU A 61 13.20 0.10 -6.77
CA GLU A 61 14.00 -0.78 -7.61
C GLU A 61 13.29 -1.16 -8.92
N GLU A 62 11.98 -1.43 -8.87
CA GLU A 62 11.22 -2.04 -9.97
C GLU A 62 10.36 -1.03 -10.74
N TRP A 63 10.15 0.18 -10.22
CA TRP A 63 9.45 1.25 -10.94
C TRP A 63 10.28 2.52 -11.03
N ALA A 64 10.61 3.15 -9.89
CA ALA A 64 11.16 4.51 -9.91
C ALA A 64 12.53 4.60 -10.60
N TYR A 65 13.37 3.58 -10.44
CA TYR A 65 14.72 3.50 -11.00
C TYR A 65 14.91 2.30 -11.93
N HIS A 66 13.83 1.68 -12.39
CA HIS A 66 13.88 0.53 -13.28
C HIS A 66 14.52 0.86 -14.64
N ARG A 67 14.24 2.06 -15.15
CA ARG A 67 14.78 2.60 -16.40
C ARG A 67 14.85 4.13 -16.34
N PRO A 68 15.66 4.79 -17.17
CA PRO A 68 15.57 6.24 -17.37
C PRO A 68 14.19 6.59 -17.94
N TYR A 69 13.51 7.55 -17.31
CA TYR A 69 12.29 8.16 -17.83
C TYR A 69 12.62 9.51 -18.47
N THR A 70 11.93 9.82 -19.55
CA THR A 70 12.09 11.09 -20.27
C THR A 70 11.27 12.23 -19.65
N SER A 71 10.26 11.90 -18.84
CA SER A 71 9.43 12.86 -18.11
C SER A 71 8.78 12.24 -16.87
N ASP A 72 8.32 13.09 -15.95
CA ASP A 72 7.50 12.66 -14.81
C ASP A 72 6.15 12.08 -15.25
N HIS A 73 5.61 12.56 -16.36
CA HIS A 73 4.37 12.04 -16.94
C HIS A 73 4.53 10.58 -17.38
N GLU A 74 5.59 10.27 -18.15
CA GLU A 74 5.90 8.91 -18.55
C GLU A 74 6.08 7.99 -17.33
N ARG A 75 6.78 8.49 -16.29
CA ARG A 75 6.97 7.73 -15.05
C ARG A 75 5.65 7.47 -14.32
N MET A 76 4.72 8.43 -14.33
CA MET A 76 3.40 8.29 -13.72
C MET A 76 2.49 7.33 -14.51
N GLU A 77 2.55 7.32 -15.83
CA GLU A 77 1.82 6.34 -16.65
C GLU A 77 2.30 4.91 -16.34
N ALA A 78 3.63 4.71 -16.29
CA ALA A 78 4.21 3.42 -15.93
C ALA A 78 3.87 2.96 -14.50
N PHE A 79 3.52 3.89 -13.59
CA PHE A 79 3.17 3.54 -12.21
C PHE A 79 1.90 2.70 -12.13
N THR A 80 0.89 3.02 -12.95
CA THR A 80 -0.38 2.28 -12.96
C THR A 80 -0.18 0.84 -13.40
N ASP A 81 0.63 0.61 -14.43
CA ASP A 81 0.94 -0.75 -14.89
C ASP A 81 1.76 -1.51 -13.85
N TRP A 82 2.72 -0.82 -13.22
CA TRP A 82 3.55 -1.44 -12.20
C TRP A 82 2.75 -1.82 -10.95
N ILE A 83 1.81 -0.98 -10.49
CA ILE A 83 1.00 -1.29 -9.30
C ILE A 83 0.03 -2.45 -9.56
N ASP A 84 -0.49 -2.58 -10.79
CA ASP A 84 -1.28 -3.74 -11.20
C ASP A 84 -0.42 -5.01 -11.20
N TRP A 85 0.74 -4.97 -11.85
CA TRP A 85 1.69 -6.08 -11.85
C TRP A 85 2.09 -6.48 -10.42
N TYR A 86 2.43 -5.52 -9.56
CA TYR A 86 2.80 -5.79 -8.16
C TYR A 86 1.67 -6.52 -7.41
N ASN A 87 0.43 -6.07 -7.54
CA ASN A 87 -0.69 -6.62 -6.77
C ASN A 87 -1.22 -7.95 -7.31
N TYR A 88 -1.25 -8.14 -8.64
CA TYR A 88 -1.98 -9.24 -9.27
C TYR A 88 -1.10 -10.26 -10.00
N HIS A 89 0.18 -9.96 -10.24
CA HIS A 89 1.03 -10.78 -11.09
C HIS A 89 2.39 -11.14 -10.47
N ARG A 90 2.95 -10.24 -9.66
CA ARG A 90 4.27 -10.41 -9.04
C ARG A 90 4.22 -11.54 -8.00
N PRO A 91 5.10 -12.56 -8.10
CA PRO A 91 5.20 -13.59 -7.07
C PRO A 91 5.97 -13.07 -5.84
N HIS A 92 5.48 -13.38 -4.64
CA HIS A 92 6.13 -13.00 -3.37
C HIS A 92 6.54 -14.21 -2.55
N THR A 93 7.85 -14.35 -2.30
CA THR A 93 8.42 -15.45 -1.50
C THR A 93 7.85 -15.52 -0.08
N GLY A 94 7.57 -14.36 0.53
CA GLY A 94 6.95 -14.27 1.86
C GLY A 94 5.51 -14.80 1.94
N ILE A 95 4.88 -15.08 0.80
CA ILE A 95 3.53 -15.68 0.70
C ILE A 95 3.52 -16.85 -0.29
N GLN A 96 4.58 -17.68 -0.27
CA GLN A 96 4.67 -18.93 -1.04
C GLN A 96 4.53 -18.72 -2.57
N GLY A 97 5.05 -17.60 -3.08
CA GLY A 97 4.99 -17.27 -4.51
C GLY A 97 3.64 -16.75 -4.98
N GLN A 98 2.65 -16.62 -4.09
CA GLN A 98 1.38 -15.99 -4.42
C GLN A 98 1.53 -14.48 -4.58
N THR A 99 0.50 -13.85 -5.15
CA THR A 99 0.42 -12.41 -5.38
C THR A 99 -0.20 -11.71 -4.16
N PRO A 100 0.08 -10.42 -3.90
CA PRO A 100 -0.51 -9.71 -2.77
C PRO A 100 -2.05 -9.76 -2.76
N ALA A 101 -2.69 -9.63 -3.92
CA ALA A 101 -4.14 -9.70 -4.07
C ALA A 101 -4.74 -11.03 -3.60
N SER A 102 -4.02 -12.15 -3.75
CA SER A 102 -4.47 -13.48 -3.27
C SER A 102 -4.75 -13.54 -1.76
N ARG A 103 -4.18 -12.61 -0.99
CA ARG A 103 -4.34 -12.55 0.47
C ARG A 103 -5.61 -11.80 0.90
N VAL A 104 -6.28 -11.14 -0.04
CA VAL A 104 -7.56 -10.50 0.19
C VAL A 104 -8.64 -11.44 -0.33
N THR A 105 -9.21 -12.25 0.57
CA THR A 105 -10.17 -13.31 0.24
C THR A 105 -11.53 -12.79 -0.27
N ASN A 106 -11.76 -11.47 -0.22
CA ASN A 106 -13.03 -10.82 -0.57
C ASN A 106 -12.91 -9.79 -1.71
N LEU A 107 -11.92 -9.88 -2.59
CA LEU A 107 -11.90 -9.07 -3.80
C LEU A 107 -13.10 -9.46 -4.68
N SER A 108 -14.17 -8.67 -4.60
CA SER A 108 -15.26 -8.72 -5.57
C SER A 108 -14.68 -8.50 -6.96
N GLY A 109 -14.69 -9.55 -7.78
CA GLY A 109 -14.19 -9.50 -9.16
C GLY A 109 -13.27 -10.64 -9.62
N GLN A 110 -12.97 -11.65 -8.78
CA GLN A 110 -12.10 -12.77 -9.21
C GLN A 110 -12.76 -13.79 -10.18
N HIS A 111 -13.97 -13.55 -10.68
CA HIS A 111 -14.52 -14.30 -11.80
C HIS A 111 -15.34 -13.39 -12.73
N SER A 112 -14.70 -12.90 -13.79
CA SER A 112 -15.30 -12.64 -15.11
C SER A 112 -14.17 -12.65 -16.15
#